data_AF-A0A0G0IST2-F1
#
_entry.id   AF-A0A0G0IST2-F1
#
_cell.length_a   1.000
_cell.length_b   1.000
_cell.length_c   1.000
_cell.angle_alpha   90.00
_cell.angle_beta   90.00
_cell.angle_gamma   90.00
#
_symmetry.space_group_name_H-M   'P 1'
#
loop_
_entity.id
_entity.type
_entity.pdbx_description
1 polymer ?
#
loop_
_entity_poly.entity_id
_entity_poly.type
_entity_poly.pdbx_seq_one_letter_code
_entity_poly.pdbx_strand_id
1 'polypeptide(L)'
;MSDSVHYLNVFLGAGAIILQILSVLALLLLFFGPKKNKFLDYVNKHFLVLSFLISLFASIFPLVYSEIINFLPCTLCWWQRVFMFSTLFLFGTALWDRDRKVIRYVVSLLSAGFLISVYQNFFYYFGESSGLPCDASGISCYQRLVSEFGGYISIPMLALTAFFTLLTLLAVAHFYSRREG
;
A
#
# COMPACT_ATOMS: atom_id res chain seq x y z
N MET A 1 -12.98 1.50 24.21
CA MET A 1 -11.74 1.73 23.41
C MET A 1 -11.38 0.53 22.54
N SER A 2 -11.49 -0.70 23.06
CA SER A 2 -11.29 -1.94 22.27
C SER A 2 -12.27 -2.08 21.08
N ASP A 3 -13.56 -1.74 21.25
CA ASP A 3 -14.55 -1.91 20.16
C ASP A 3 -14.27 -0.99 18.96
N SER A 4 -13.92 0.27 19.20
CA SER A 4 -13.60 1.24 18.14
C SER A 4 -12.38 0.83 17.31
N VAL A 5 -11.37 0.24 17.96
CA VAL A 5 -10.17 -0.30 17.29
C VAL A 5 -10.54 -1.52 16.46
N HIS A 6 -11.40 -2.40 16.96
CA HIS A 6 -11.90 -3.55 16.20
C HIS A 6 -12.64 -3.12 14.93
N TYR A 7 -13.58 -2.16 15.01
CA TYR A 7 -14.27 -1.64 13.81
C TYR A 7 -13.30 -1.01 12.80
N LEU A 8 -12.31 -0.26 13.29
CA LEU A 8 -11.28 0.34 12.44
C LEU A 8 -10.45 -0.74 11.72
N ASN A 9 -9.99 -1.76 12.45
CA ASN A 9 -9.23 -2.87 11.88
C ASN A 9 -10.05 -3.64 10.83
N VAL A 10 -11.33 -3.90 11.11
CA VAL A 10 -12.25 -4.57 10.18
C VAL A 10 -12.46 -3.76 8.91
N PHE A 11 -12.66 -2.44 9.04
CA PHE A 11 -12.79 -1.52 7.91
C PHE A 11 -11.52 -1.52 7.03
N LEU A 12 -10.34 -1.41 7.66
CA LEU A 12 -9.05 -1.47 6.97
C LEU A 12 -8.82 -2.80 6.27
N GLY A 13 -9.17 -3.89 6.95
CA GLY A 13 -9.05 -5.24 6.43
C GLY A 13 -9.93 -5.49 5.21
N ALA A 14 -11.22 -5.17 5.30
CA ALA A 14 -12.15 -5.30 4.18
C ALA A 14 -11.72 -4.41 3.00
N GLY A 15 -11.32 -3.17 3.27
CA GLY A 15 -10.80 -2.27 2.25
C GLY A 15 -9.55 -2.83 1.55
N ALA A 16 -8.61 -3.39 2.31
CA ALA A 16 -7.40 -3.99 1.76
C ALA A 16 -7.71 -5.21 0.87
N ILE A 17 -8.62 -6.10 1.28
CA ILE A 17 -9.04 -7.25 0.47
C ILE A 17 -9.69 -6.78 -0.84
N ILE A 18 -10.59 -5.79 -0.78
CA ILE A 18 -11.23 -5.22 -1.97
C ILE A 18 -10.16 -4.65 -2.92
N LEU A 19 -9.19 -3.89 -2.39
CA LEU A 19 -8.10 -3.33 -3.19
C LEU A 19 -7.19 -4.42 -3.78
N GLN A 20 -6.91 -5.50 -3.05
CA GLN A 20 -6.18 -6.66 -3.57
C GLN A 20 -6.93 -7.30 -4.75
N ILE A 21 -8.22 -7.58 -4.59
CA ILE A 21 -9.04 -8.19 -5.66
C ILE A 21 -9.06 -7.29 -6.89
N LEU A 22 -9.31 -5.99 -6.71
CA LEU A 22 -9.36 -5.02 -7.82
C LEU A 22 -8.01 -4.87 -8.52
N SER A 23 -6.90 -4.84 -7.78
CA SER A 23 -5.55 -4.73 -8.34
C SER A 23 -5.13 -5.99 -9.09
N VAL A 24 -5.43 -7.18 -8.57
CA VAL A 24 -5.19 -8.45 -9.27
C VAL A 24 -6.06 -8.54 -10.53
N LEU A 25 -7.34 -8.17 -10.45
CA LEU A 25 -8.23 -8.14 -11.61
C LEU A 25 -7.75 -7.14 -12.68
N ALA A 26 -7.29 -5.96 -12.28
CA ALA A 26 -6.72 -4.98 -13.20
C ALA A 26 -5.46 -5.52 -13.91
N LEU A 27 -4.57 -6.19 -13.18
CA LEU A 27 -3.38 -6.82 -13.77
C LEU A 27 -3.74 -7.97 -14.71
N LEU A 28 -4.66 -8.86 -14.32
CA LEU A 28 -5.12 -9.95 -15.16
C LEU A 28 -5.73 -9.43 -16.47
N LEU A 29 -6.57 -8.41 -16.39
CA LEU A 29 -7.14 -7.76 -17.58
C LEU A 29 -6.08 -7.04 -18.43
N LEU A 30 -5.02 -6.53 -17.80
CA LEU A 30 -3.92 -5.89 -18.50
C LEU A 30 -3.05 -6.90 -19.26
N PHE A 31 -2.74 -8.06 -18.67
CA PHE A 31 -1.89 -9.08 -19.31
C PHE A 31 -2.67 -10.00 -20.25
N PHE A 32 -3.80 -10.55 -19.80
CA PHE A 32 -4.58 -11.56 -20.52
C PHE A 32 -5.88 -11.03 -21.13
N GLY A 33 -6.33 -9.85 -20.70
CA GLY A 33 -7.59 -9.27 -21.19
C GLY A 33 -7.49 -8.65 -22.58
N PRO A 34 -8.65 -8.35 -23.20
CA PRO A 34 -8.70 -7.75 -24.53
C PRO A 34 -8.14 -6.32 -24.53
N LYS A 35 -7.64 -5.86 -25.69
CA LYS A 35 -6.99 -4.54 -25.81
C LYS A 35 -7.89 -3.37 -25.40
N LYS A 36 -9.20 -3.43 -25.68
CA LYS A 36 -10.19 -2.42 -25.27
C LYS A 36 -11.01 -2.93 -24.09
N ASN A 37 -10.78 -2.36 -22.91
CA ASN A 37 -11.52 -2.70 -21.69
C ASN A 37 -12.04 -1.41 -21.03
N LYS A 38 -13.37 -1.28 -20.87
CA LYS A 38 -13.98 -0.11 -20.21
C LYS A 38 -13.47 0.08 -18.77
N PHE A 39 -13.18 -1.01 -18.07
CA PHE A 39 -12.61 -0.96 -16.72
C PHE A 39 -11.20 -0.36 -16.69
N LEU A 40 -10.30 -0.83 -17.57
CA LEU A 40 -8.93 -0.31 -17.65
C LEU A 40 -8.90 1.14 -18.15
N ASP A 41 -9.80 1.51 -19.06
CA ASP A 41 -9.96 2.88 -19.52
C ASP A 41 -10.38 3.81 -18.37
N TYR A 42 -11.37 3.40 -17.56
CA TYR A 42 -11.78 4.15 -16.37
C TYR A 42 -10.63 4.32 -15.38
N VAL A 43 -9.87 3.25 -15.10
CA VAL A 43 -8.71 3.29 -14.21
C VAL A 43 -7.63 4.22 -14.76
N ASN A 44 -7.28 4.11 -16.05
CA ASN A 44 -6.28 4.96 -16.71
C ASN A 44 -6.70 6.43 -16.76
N LYS A 45 -8.00 6.72 -16.89
CA LYS A 45 -8.52 8.09 -16.88
C LYS A 45 -8.43 8.73 -15.48
N HIS A 46 -8.70 7.96 -14.43
CA HIS A 46 -8.78 8.45 -13.06
C HIS A 46 -7.58 8.08 -12.17
N PHE A 47 -6.49 7.55 -12.75
CA PHE A 47 -5.37 7.00 -11.98
C PHE A 47 -4.75 8.00 -10.99
N LEU A 48 -4.62 9.29 -11.34
CA LEU A 48 -4.05 10.32 -10.46
C LEU A 48 -4.90 10.51 -9.20
N VAL A 49 -6.22 10.62 -9.37
CA VAL A 49 -7.17 10.79 -8.26
C VAL A 49 -7.18 9.54 -7.38
N LEU A 50 -7.25 8.36 -7.99
CA LEU A 50 -7.23 7.09 -7.26
C LEU A 50 -5.94 6.90 -6.47
N SER A 51 -4.79 7.18 -7.09
CA SER A 51 -3.48 7.04 -6.44
C SER A 51 -3.29 8.05 -5.30
N PHE A 52 -3.77 9.28 -5.47
CA PHE A 52 -3.75 10.30 -4.42
C PHE A 52 -4.61 9.89 -3.22
N LEU A 53 -5.86 9.45 -3.45
CA LEU A 53 -6.75 9.00 -2.39
C LEU A 53 -6.16 7.82 -1.61
N ILE A 54 -5.66 6.80 -2.31
CA ILE A 54 -5.05 5.63 -1.65
C ILE A 54 -3.82 6.06 -0.84
N SER A 55 -2.94 6.91 -1.39
CA SER A 55 -1.75 7.39 -0.68
C SER A 55 -2.11 8.23 0.54
N LEU A 56 -3.21 8.99 0.48
CA LEU A 56 -3.70 9.83 1.58
C LEU A 56 -4.21 8.96 2.73
N PHE A 57 -5.08 7.99 2.44
CA PHE A 57 -5.56 7.05 3.44
C PHE A 57 -4.42 6.21 4.02
N ALA A 58 -3.54 5.66 3.18
CA ALA A 58 -2.38 4.89 3.61
C ALA A 58 -1.38 5.69 4.45
N SER A 59 -1.39 7.02 4.32
CA SER A 59 -0.60 7.94 5.14
C SER A 59 -1.27 8.23 6.49
N ILE A 60 -2.58 8.48 6.51
CA ILE A 60 -3.34 8.86 7.72
C ILE A 60 -3.48 7.69 8.70
N PHE A 61 -3.77 6.48 8.23
CA PHE A 61 -4.05 5.36 9.13
C PHE A 61 -2.87 5.04 10.07
N PRO A 62 -1.60 4.96 9.60
CA PRO A 62 -0.46 4.79 10.49
C PRO A 62 -0.31 5.91 11.54
N LEU A 63 -0.68 7.15 11.23
CA LEU A 63 -0.71 8.24 12.24
C LEU A 63 -1.73 7.95 13.33
N VAL A 64 -2.93 7.50 12.95
CA VAL A 64 -4.01 7.18 13.89
C VAL A 64 -3.55 6.08 14.86
N TYR A 65 -2.87 5.04 14.38
CA TYR A 65 -2.31 4.01 15.28
C TYR A 65 -1.23 4.54 16.21
N SER A 66 -0.38 5.44 15.73
CA SER A 66 0.71 6.00 16.54
C SER A 66 0.20 6.96 17.62
N GLU A 67 -0.69 7.89 17.27
CA GLU A 67 -1.12 8.98 18.17
C GLU A 67 -2.28 8.57 19.08
N ILE A 68 -3.23 7.77 18.58
CA ILE A 68 -4.45 7.45 19.31
C ILE A 68 -4.32 6.09 20.01
N ILE A 69 -3.77 5.09 19.30
CA ILE A 69 -3.61 3.73 19.82
C ILE A 69 -2.25 3.59 20.57
N ASN A 70 -1.40 4.62 20.55
CA ASN A 70 -0.07 4.66 21.19
C ASN A 70 0.82 3.48 20.78
N PHE A 71 0.71 3.05 19.51
CA PHE A 71 1.51 1.97 18.98
C PHE A 71 2.83 2.52 18.42
N LEU A 72 3.96 2.17 19.05
CA LEU A 72 5.26 2.59 18.54
C LEU A 72 5.62 1.79 17.28
N PRO A 73 5.92 2.48 16.16
CA PRO A 73 6.29 1.82 14.92
C PRO A 73 7.70 1.24 15.00
N CYS A 74 7.89 0.11 14.34
CA CYS A 74 9.21 -0.48 14.14
C CYS A 74 10.07 0.33 13.14
N THR A 75 11.39 0.16 13.13
CA THR A 75 12.29 0.88 12.22
C THR A 75 11.95 0.64 10.75
N LEU A 76 11.62 -0.60 10.37
CA LEU A 76 11.16 -0.92 9.00
C LEU A 76 9.81 -0.24 8.66
N CYS A 77 8.90 -0.21 9.63
CA CYS A 77 7.58 0.43 9.51
C CYS A 77 7.77 1.95 9.32
N TRP A 78 8.75 2.54 10.00
CA TRP A 78 9.11 3.95 9.86
C TRP A 78 9.64 4.25 8.46
N TRP A 79 10.52 3.40 7.92
CA TRP A 79 10.99 3.54 6.54
C TRP A 79 9.85 3.48 5.52
N GLN A 80 8.92 2.54 5.65
CA GLN A 80 7.73 2.49 4.80
C GLN A 80 6.90 3.77 4.86
N ARG A 81 6.75 4.36 6.06
CA ARG A 81 6.02 5.61 6.27
C ARG A 81 6.69 6.79 5.55
N VAL A 82 8.03 6.87 5.53
CA VAL A 82 8.78 7.88 4.77
C VAL A 82 8.50 7.78 3.27
N PHE A 83 8.50 6.57 2.71
CA PHE A 83 8.19 6.35 1.29
C PHE A 83 6.73 6.67 0.97
N MET A 84 5.80 6.32 1.85
CA MET A 84 4.37 6.57 1.64
C MET A 84 4.05 8.08 1.66
N PHE A 85 4.57 8.84 2.63
CA PHE A 85 4.35 10.29 2.67
C PHE A 85 4.94 11.00 1.47
N SER A 86 6.16 10.63 1.08
CA SER A 86 6.80 11.20 -0.11
C SER A 86 5.92 10.98 -1.34
N THR A 87 5.31 9.80 -1.48
CA THR A 87 4.41 9.45 -2.58
C THR A 87 3.09 10.24 -2.54
N LEU A 88 2.54 10.50 -1.35
CA LEU A 88 1.36 11.37 -1.18
C LEU A 88 1.59 12.77 -1.76
N PHE A 89 2.72 13.40 -1.44
CA PHE A 89 3.05 14.73 -1.97
C PHE A 89 3.27 14.69 -3.48
N LEU A 90 3.96 13.68 -4.01
CA LEU A 90 4.19 13.50 -5.44
C LEU A 90 2.89 13.32 -6.23
N PHE A 91 1.95 12.51 -5.74
CA PHE A 91 0.64 12.37 -6.39
C PHE A 91 -0.22 13.60 -6.21
N GLY A 92 -0.10 14.32 -5.09
CA GLY A 92 -0.80 15.58 -4.85
C GLY A 92 -0.40 16.67 -5.85
N THR A 93 0.90 16.87 -6.06
CA THR A 93 1.40 17.83 -7.05
C THR A 93 1.05 17.41 -8.48
N ALA A 94 1.19 16.12 -8.80
CA ALA A 94 0.83 15.61 -10.12
C ALA A 94 -0.68 15.70 -10.41
N LEU A 95 -1.53 15.61 -9.38
CA LEU A 95 -2.97 15.82 -9.53
C LEU A 95 -3.29 17.29 -9.82
N TRP A 96 -2.57 18.22 -9.19
CA TRP A 96 -2.71 19.66 -9.42
C TRP A 96 -2.26 20.05 -10.84
N ASP A 97 -1.09 19.61 -11.25
CA ASP A 97 -0.50 19.93 -12.56
C ASP A 97 -1.04 19.02 -13.70
N ARG A 98 -1.82 17.99 -13.36
CA ARG A 98 -2.26 16.90 -14.26
C ARG A 98 -1.12 16.25 -15.05
N ASP A 99 0.08 16.22 -14.48
CA ASP A 99 1.27 15.69 -15.15
C ASP A 99 1.40 14.17 -14.99
N ARG A 100 1.36 13.45 -16.12
CA ARG A 100 1.57 12.00 -16.16
C ARG A 100 3.05 11.58 -16.07
N LYS A 101 4.00 12.52 -16.17
CA LYS A 101 5.44 12.22 -16.04
C LYS A 101 5.83 11.77 -14.64
N VAL A 102 4.99 12.07 -13.64
CA VAL A 102 5.15 11.61 -12.24
C VAL A 102 5.40 10.10 -12.14
N ILE A 103 4.82 9.31 -13.05
CA ILE A 103 4.93 7.86 -13.09
C ILE A 103 6.40 7.41 -13.07
N ARG A 104 7.29 8.10 -13.80
CA ARG A 104 8.70 7.67 -13.93
C ARG A 104 9.47 7.76 -12.61
N TYR A 105 9.22 8.80 -11.82
CA TYR A 105 9.95 9.04 -10.58
C TYR A 105 9.31 8.29 -9.40
N VAL A 106 7.98 8.23 -9.35
CA VAL A 106 7.24 7.58 -8.26
C VAL A 106 7.39 6.05 -8.30
N VAL A 107 7.52 5.43 -9.47
CA VAL A 107 7.71 3.97 -9.58
C VAL A 107 8.94 3.50 -8.80
N SER A 108 10.07 4.23 -8.87
CA SER A 108 11.29 3.84 -8.15
C SER A 108 11.13 3.94 -6.63
N LEU A 109 10.32 4.90 -6.18
CA LEU A 109 10.07 5.11 -4.76
C LEU A 109 9.12 4.04 -4.21
N LEU A 110 8.06 3.74 -4.95
CA LEU A 110 7.10 2.70 -4.60
C LEU A 110 7.70 1.31 -4.68
N SER A 111 8.61 1.04 -5.61
CA SER A 111 9.29 -0.26 -5.70
C SER A 111 10.17 -0.52 -4.48
N ALA A 112 10.88 0.49 -3.98
CA ALA A 112 11.64 0.40 -2.74
C ALA A 112 10.73 0.12 -1.52
N GLY A 113 9.63 0.87 -1.39
CA GLY A 113 8.64 0.64 -0.34
C GLY A 113 8.01 -0.77 -0.42
N PHE A 114 7.67 -1.22 -1.63
CA PHE A 114 7.13 -2.54 -1.88
C PHE A 114 8.11 -3.65 -1.47
N LEU A 115 9.39 -3.54 -1.83
CA LEU A 115 10.42 -4.52 -1.45
C LEU A 115 10.57 -4.61 0.07
N ILE A 116 10.56 -3.48 0.78
CA ILE A 116 10.60 -3.44 2.25
C ILE A 116 9.36 -4.10 2.86
N SER A 117 8.17 -3.87 2.29
CA SER A 117 6.94 -4.53 2.74
C SER A 117 6.93 -6.03 2.48
N VAL A 118 7.44 -6.48 1.32
CA VAL A 118 7.62 -7.92 1.03
C VAL A 118 8.58 -8.55 2.04
N TYR A 119 9.71 -7.89 2.31
CA TYR A 119 10.68 -8.34 3.30
C TYR A 119 10.04 -8.47 4.68
N GLN A 120 9.37 -7.42 5.16
CA GLN A 120 8.70 -7.45 6.45
C GLN A 120 7.63 -8.55 6.54
N ASN A 121 6.85 -8.73 5.48
CA ASN A 121 5.82 -9.76 5.40
C ASN A 121 6.41 -11.17 5.42
N PHE A 122 7.53 -11.38 4.73
CA PHE A 122 8.25 -12.65 4.74
C PHE A 122 8.70 -13.02 6.15
N PHE A 123 9.33 -12.11 6.88
CA PHE A 123 9.73 -12.36 8.28
C PHE A 123 8.55 -12.49 9.24
N TYR A 124 7.44 -11.78 8.99
CA TYR A 124 6.25 -11.90 9.83
C TYR A 124 5.58 -13.28 9.74
N TYR A 125 5.58 -13.91 8.56
CA TYR A 125 4.94 -15.23 8.36
C TYR A 125 5.91 -16.42 8.47
N PHE A 126 7.18 -16.24 8.07
CA PHE A 126 8.16 -17.34 7.96
C PHE A 126 9.36 -17.19 8.92
N GLY A 127 9.50 -16.06 9.61
CA GLY A 127 10.61 -15.85 10.53
C GLY A 127 10.47 -16.71 11.78
N GLU A 128 11.44 -17.59 12.04
CA GLU A 128 11.67 -18.12 13.38
C GLU A 128 12.04 -16.96 14.31
N SER A 129 11.48 -16.99 15.52
CA SER A 129 11.41 -15.91 16.52
C SER A 129 12.75 -15.44 17.09
N SER A 130 13.89 -15.66 16.43
CA SER A 130 15.22 -15.64 17.07
C SER A 130 16.33 -14.85 16.36
N GLY A 131 16.12 -14.17 15.23
CA GLY A 131 17.26 -13.75 14.38
C GLY A 131 17.44 -12.29 13.97
N LEU A 132 16.40 -11.45 13.89
CA LEU A 132 16.62 -10.05 13.49
C LEU A 132 16.80 -9.16 14.72
N PRO A 133 17.81 -8.26 14.73
CA PRO A 133 17.99 -7.34 15.83
C PRO A 133 16.73 -6.50 15.96
N CYS A 134 16.01 -6.75 17.05
CA CYS A 134 15.17 -5.77 17.71
C CYS A 134 15.98 -4.47 17.79
N ASP A 135 15.40 -3.38 17.31
CA ASP A 135 16.00 -2.06 17.43
C ASP A 135 16.35 -1.80 18.91
N ALA A 136 17.34 -0.94 19.18
CA ALA A 136 17.82 -0.63 20.54
C ALA A 136 16.73 -0.02 21.46
N SER A 137 15.55 0.26 20.88
CA SER A 137 14.32 0.71 21.53
C SER A 137 13.50 -0.42 22.18
N GLY A 138 13.85 -1.70 22.00
CA GLY A 138 13.21 -2.84 22.67
C GLY A 138 11.82 -3.22 22.15
N ILE A 139 11.36 -2.63 21.04
CA ILE A 139 10.04 -2.88 20.47
C ILE A 139 10.16 -3.99 19.42
N SER A 140 9.40 -5.08 19.61
CA SER A 140 9.42 -6.20 18.67
C SER A 140 8.65 -5.88 17.39
N CYS A 141 9.32 -5.95 16.23
CA CYS A 141 8.68 -5.94 14.90
C CYS A 141 7.64 -7.08 14.70
N TYR A 142 7.62 -8.05 15.62
CA TYR A 142 6.85 -9.29 15.57
C TYR A 142 5.67 -9.32 16.55
N GLN A 143 5.38 -8.21 17.25
CA GLN A 143 4.18 -8.16 18.07
C GLN A 143 2.93 -8.25 17.18
N ARG A 144 2.20 -9.37 17.29
CA ARG A 144 0.89 -9.58 16.68
C ARG A 144 -0.14 -8.68 17.37
N LEU A 145 -0.13 -7.38 17.05
CA LEU A 145 -1.06 -6.42 17.65
C LEU A 145 -2.35 -6.23 16.86
N VAL A 146 -2.36 -6.61 15.57
CA VAL A 146 -3.56 -6.64 14.72
C VAL A 146 -3.58 -7.98 13.99
N SER A 147 -4.51 -8.84 14.39
CA SER A 147 -4.76 -10.14 13.77
C SER A 147 -6.27 -10.32 13.61
N GLU A 148 -6.89 -9.42 12.85
CA GLU A 148 -8.29 -9.56 12.46
C GLU A 148 -8.41 -10.50 11.24
N PHE A 149 -9.59 -11.08 11.04
CA PHE A 149 -9.85 -12.08 9.99
C PHE A 149 -8.90 -13.30 10.05
N GLY A 150 -8.72 -13.86 11.24
CA GLY A 150 -7.92 -15.08 11.43
C GLY A 150 -6.41 -14.91 11.24
N GLY A 151 -5.89 -13.67 11.25
CA GLY A 151 -4.46 -13.37 11.12
C GLY A 151 -3.97 -13.09 9.69
N TYR A 152 -4.87 -13.02 8.72
CA TYR A 152 -4.53 -12.68 7.33
C TYR A 152 -4.23 -11.18 7.16
N ILE A 153 -4.94 -10.30 7.86
CA ILE A 153 -4.70 -8.85 7.83
C ILE A 153 -3.83 -8.47 9.02
N SER A 154 -2.56 -8.20 8.72
CA SER A 154 -1.58 -7.63 9.63
C SER A 154 -1.18 -6.23 9.17
N ILE A 155 -0.57 -5.43 10.04
CA ILE A 155 -0.02 -4.11 9.68
C ILE A 155 0.95 -4.21 8.48
N PRO A 156 1.88 -5.19 8.42
CA PRO A 156 2.72 -5.39 7.23
C PRO A 156 1.92 -5.70 5.95
N MET A 157 0.84 -6.49 6.03
CA MET A 157 -0.01 -6.79 4.89
C MET A 157 -0.72 -5.54 4.36
N LEU A 158 -1.21 -4.66 5.25
CA LEU A 158 -1.83 -3.39 4.87
C LEU A 158 -0.86 -2.46 4.12
N ALA A 159 0.41 -2.42 4.55
CA ALA A 159 1.43 -1.66 3.84
C ALA A 159 1.71 -2.29 2.45
N LEU A 160 1.85 -3.61 2.40
CA LEU A 160 2.08 -4.34 1.15
C LEU A 160 0.95 -4.10 0.14
N THR A 161 -0.32 -4.13 0.57
CA THR A 161 -1.46 -3.87 -0.31
C THR A 161 -1.46 -2.45 -0.84
N ALA A 162 -1.18 -1.46 -0.01
CA ALA A 162 -1.11 -0.06 -0.44
C ALA A 162 -0.03 0.13 -1.53
N PHE A 163 1.20 -0.32 -1.29
CA PHE A 163 2.28 -0.23 -2.29
C PHE A 163 1.96 -1.02 -3.55
N PHE A 164 1.42 -2.24 -3.41
CA PHE A 164 1.02 -3.06 -4.54
C PHE A 164 -0.04 -2.37 -5.39
N THR A 165 -1.13 -1.88 -4.78
CA THR A 165 -2.21 -1.21 -5.51
C THR A 165 -1.70 0.05 -6.22
N LEU A 166 -0.87 0.88 -5.59
CA LEU A 166 -0.27 2.04 -6.23
C LEU A 166 0.61 1.65 -7.43
N LEU A 167 1.43 0.59 -7.31
CA LEU A 167 2.20 0.05 -8.43
C LEU A 167 1.31 -0.47 -9.56
N THR A 168 0.19 -1.14 -9.25
CA THR A 168 -0.75 -1.62 -10.26
C THR A 168 -1.41 -0.48 -11.02
N LEU A 169 -1.81 0.60 -10.34
CA LEU A 169 -2.39 1.79 -10.98
C LEU A 169 -1.40 2.45 -11.95
N LEU A 170 -0.14 2.55 -11.54
CA LEU A 170 0.94 3.08 -12.38
C LEU A 170 1.22 2.16 -13.58
N ALA A 171 1.24 0.84 -13.38
CA ALA A 171 1.40 -0.13 -14.46
C ALA A 171 0.27 -0.02 -15.48
N VAL A 172 -0.98 0.09 -15.03
CA VAL A 172 -2.14 0.32 -15.91
C VAL A 172 -1.97 1.63 -16.68
N ALA A 173 -1.69 2.75 -16.00
CA ALA A 173 -1.51 4.04 -16.65
C ALA A 173 -0.38 4.05 -17.69
N HIS A 174 0.71 3.32 -17.45
CA HIS A 174 1.86 3.25 -18.36
C HIS A 174 1.65 2.29 -19.54
N PHE A 175 1.28 1.04 -19.26
CA PHE A 175 1.19 -0.01 -20.29
C PHE A 175 -0.10 0.05 -21.10
N TYR A 176 -1.23 0.41 -20.48
CA TYR A 176 -2.51 0.54 -21.20
C TYR A 176 -2.46 1.69 -22.20
N SER A 177 -1.88 2.84 -21.82
CA SER A 177 -1.68 3.98 -22.72
C SER A 177 -0.81 3.66 -23.94
N ARG A 178 0.09 2.68 -23.84
CA ARG A 178 0.91 2.21 -24.98
C ARG A 178 0.20 1.19 -25.88
N ARG A 179 -0.88 0.56 -25.41
CA ARG A 179 -1.67 -0.39 -26.21
C ARG A 179 -2.70 0.29 -27.10
N GLU A 180 -3.12 1.50 -26.74
CA GLU A 180 -4.11 2.29 -27.47
C GLU A 180 -3.53 3.28 -28.49
N GLY A 181 -2.26 3.67 -28.33
CA GLY A 181 -1.51 4.49 -29.30
C GLY A 181 -0.76 3.63 -30.31
#